data_AF-A0A1D7TN27-F1
#
_entry.id   AF-A0A1D7TN27-F1
#
_cell.length_a   1.000
_cell.length_b   1.000
_cell.length_c   1.000
_cell.angle_alpha   90.00
_cell.angle_beta   90.00
_cell.angle_gamma   90.00
#
_symmetry.space_group_name_H-M   'P 1'
#
loop_
_entity.id
_entity.type
_entity.pdbx_description
1 polymer ?
#
loop_
_entity_poly.entity_id
_entity_poly.type
_entity_poly.pdbx_seq_one_letter_code
_entity_poly.pdbx_strand_id
1 'polypeptide(L)'
;MQTFLRREKKIVRYLIAGFIIVALLIGLIFIALSNLRQEAIQTHRHIANLHAYTLEEHFSQTLQHISLTMDRLAPLSHEEPSQEGLSSIFSELLHNAPYLRSLSLLDEKGVIIASSHEPNIGGKISLEHFLPIPFGETPLLRIGLPWEGRDFDAARESSIQNPVRADAISFLP
;
A
#
# COMPACT_ATOMS: atom_id res chain seq x y z
N MET A 1 -3.95 -28.40 75.87
CA MET A 1 -4.90 -28.07 74.77
C MET A 1 -4.77 -26.62 74.25
N GLN A 2 -4.53 -25.61 75.09
CA GLN A 2 -4.44 -24.19 74.66
C GLN A 2 -3.22 -23.82 73.78
N THR A 3 -2.10 -24.55 73.90
CA THR A 3 -0.88 -24.33 73.10
C THR A 3 -1.03 -24.73 71.64
N PHE A 4 -1.87 -25.73 71.34
CA PHE A 4 -2.12 -26.24 69.99
C PHE A 4 -2.94 -25.24 69.16
N LEU A 5 -4.02 -24.71 69.75
CA LEU A 5 -4.89 -23.68 69.17
C LEU A 5 -4.15 -22.36 68.84
N ARG A 6 -3.10 -22.02 69.62
CA ARG A 6 -2.29 -20.81 69.40
C ARG A 6 -1.30 -20.98 68.24
N ARG A 7 -0.86 -22.20 67.95
CA ARG A 7 0.06 -22.54 66.84
C ARG A 7 -0.67 -22.56 65.51
N GLU A 8 -1.89 -23.11 65.45
CA GLU A 8 -2.74 -23.03 64.25
C GLU A 8 -3.07 -21.59 63.86
N LYS A 9 -3.44 -20.74 64.82
CA LYS A 9 -3.69 -19.31 64.56
C LYS A 9 -2.47 -18.56 64.00
N LYS A 10 -1.24 -18.97 64.34
CA LYS A 10 -0.01 -18.40 63.76
C LYS A 10 0.23 -18.88 62.33
N ILE A 11 0.03 -20.18 62.06
CA ILE A 11 0.19 -20.76 60.72
C ILE A 11 -0.82 -20.13 59.74
N VAL A 12 -2.09 -20.00 60.15
CA VAL A 12 -3.13 -19.35 59.35
C VAL A 12 -2.78 -17.89 59.05
N ARG A 13 -2.21 -17.14 60.01
CA ARG A 13 -1.76 -15.75 59.77
C ARG A 13 -0.63 -15.66 58.74
N TYR A 14 0.34 -16.57 58.78
CA TYR A 14 1.41 -16.60 57.78
C TYR A 14 0.89 -17.01 56.39
N LEU A 15 -0.07 -17.93 56.31
CA LEU A 15 -0.72 -18.27 55.05
C LEU A 15 -1.50 -17.09 54.45
N ILE A 16 -2.25 -16.35 55.28
CA ILE A 16 -2.96 -15.14 54.83
C ILE A 16 -1.96 -14.06 54.37
N ALA A 17 -0.89 -13.83 55.13
CA ALA A 17 0.14 -12.87 54.75
C ALA A 17 0.83 -13.26 53.43
N GLY A 18 1.17 -14.55 53.25
CA GLY A 18 1.72 -15.06 52.00
C GLY A 18 0.77 -14.90 50.82
N PHE A 19 -0.52 -15.19 51.02
CA PHE A 19 -1.54 -14.99 50.00
C PHE A 19 -1.67 -13.52 49.60
N ILE A 20 -1.67 -12.59 50.56
CA ILE A 20 -1.72 -11.15 50.28
C ILE A 20 -0.51 -10.71 49.45
N ILE A 21 0.70 -11.18 49.79
CA ILE A 21 1.91 -10.85 49.04
C ILE A 21 1.82 -11.36 47.59
N VAL A 22 1.38 -12.62 47.41
CA VAL A 22 1.22 -13.20 46.06
C VAL A 22 0.16 -12.43 45.26
N ALA A 23 -0.98 -12.11 45.87
CA ALA A 23 -2.02 -11.32 45.22
C ALA A 23 -1.52 -9.93 44.81
N LEU A 24 -0.70 -9.30 45.65
CA LEU A 24 -0.11 -7.99 45.38
C LEU A 24 0.90 -8.06 44.23
N LEU A 25 1.75 -9.11 44.19
CA LEU A 25 2.67 -9.34 43.09
C LEU A 25 1.93 -9.57 41.75
N ILE A 26 0.87 -10.39 41.76
CA ILE A 26 0.04 -10.61 40.57
C ILE A 26 -0.60 -9.31 40.11
N GLY A 27 -1.12 -8.49 41.03
CA GLY A 27 -1.68 -7.18 40.72
C GLY A 27 -0.67 -6.24 40.06
N LEU A 28 0.56 -6.16 40.59
CA LEU A 28 1.63 -5.36 40.01
C LEU A 28 2.02 -5.84 38.61
N ILE A 29 2.18 -7.15 38.41
CA ILE A 29 2.48 -7.74 37.10
C ILE A 29 1.36 -7.43 36.10
N PHE A 30 0.10 -7.57 36.51
CA PHE A 30 -1.04 -7.28 35.65
C PHE A 30 -1.08 -5.81 35.21
N ILE A 31 -0.84 -4.87 36.14
CA ILE A 31 -0.78 -3.44 35.83
C ILE A 31 0.38 -3.15 34.87
N ALA A 32 1.59 -3.66 35.15
CA ALA A 32 2.75 -3.46 34.29
C ALA A 32 2.50 -3.99 32.87
N LEU A 33 1.96 -5.19 32.75
CA LEU A 33 1.64 -5.81 31.45
C LEU A 33 0.57 -5.03 30.69
N SER A 34 -0.46 -4.54 31.38
CA SER A 34 -1.51 -3.71 30.78
C SER A 34 -0.95 -2.41 30.22
N ASN A 35 -0.07 -1.73 30.98
CA ASN A 35 0.54 -0.47 30.56
C ASN A 35 1.45 -0.69 29.35
N LEU A 36 2.32 -1.71 29.39
CA LEU A 36 3.21 -2.08 28.27
C LEU A 36 2.40 -2.41 27.01
N ARG A 37 1.29 -3.14 27.15
CA ARG A 37 0.41 -3.47 26.02
C ARG A 37 -0.23 -2.22 25.42
N GLN A 38 -0.71 -1.30 26.25
CA GLN A 38 -1.32 -0.06 25.77
C GLN A 38 -0.30 0.81 25.03
N GLU A 39 0.91 0.93 25.58
CA GLU A 39 2.01 1.65 24.96
C GLU A 39 2.38 1.03 23.61
N ALA A 40 2.59 -0.30 23.55
CA ALA A 40 2.88 -0.99 22.30
C ALA A 40 1.80 -0.76 21.23
N ILE A 41 0.51 -0.82 21.60
CA ILE A 41 -0.59 -0.55 20.66
C ILE A 41 -0.56 0.90 20.17
N GLN A 42 -0.32 1.86 21.05
CA GLN A 42 -0.25 3.28 20.70
C GLN A 42 0.95 3.55 19.78
N THR A 43 2.12 3.00 20.10
CA THR A 43 3.33 3.11 19.29
C THR A 43 3.12 2.52 17.90
N HIS A 44 2.57 1.30 17.79
CA HIS A 44 2.30 0.69 16.49
C HIS A 44 1.29 1.50 15.66
N ARG A 45 0.27 2.09 16.29
CA ARG A 45 -0.67 2.98 15.58
C ARG A 45 0.00 4.26 15.11
N HIS A 46 0.84 4.87 15.93
CA HIS A 46 1.56 6.07 15.55
C HIS A 46 2.50 5.81 14.38
N ILE A 47 3.27 4.71 14.43
CA ILE A 47 4.13 4.27 13.34
C ILE A 47 3.31 3.99 12.07
N ALA A 48 2.19 3.29 12.17
CA ALA A 48 1.30 3.03 11.03
C ALA A 48 0.76 4.31 10.40
N ASN A 49 0.36 5.29 11.22
CA ASN A 49 -0.09 6.59 10.75
C ASN A 49 1.03 7.36 10.06
N LEU A 50 2.24 7.38 10.64
CA LEU A 50 3.40 8.02 10.01
C LEU A 50 3.70 7.40 8.64
N HIS A 51 3.72 6.07 8.55
CA HIS A 51 3.90 5.39 7.27
C HIS A 51 2.80 5.73 6.26
N ALA A 52 1.54 5.80 6.69
CA ALA A 52 0.42 6.18 5.82
C ALA A 52 0.58 7.61 5.29
N TYR A 53 0.94 8.57 6.15
CA TYR A 53 1.19 9.96 5.74
C TYR A 53 2.39 10.08 4.80
N THR A 54 3.48 9.38 5.08
CA THR A 54 4.65 9.40 4.20
C THR A 54 4.33 8.81 2.83
N LEU A 55 3.55 7.74 2.77
CA LEU A 55 3.11 7.14 1.51
C LEU A 55 2.17 8.08 0.74
N GLU A 56 1.23 8.73 1.43
CA GLU A 56 0.34 9.74 0.83
C GLU A 56 1.14 10.89 0.20
N GLU A 57 2.12 11.42 0.93
CA GLU A 57 2.97 12.51 0.44
C GLU A 57 3.78 12.08 -0.79
N HIS A 58 4.46 10.93 -0.72
CA HIS A 58 5.22 10.41 -1.86
C HIS A 58 4.35 10.12 -3.08
N PHE A 59 3.15 9.58 -2.87
CA PHE A 59 2.19 9.32 -3.94
C PHE A 59 1.72 10.63 -4.59
N SER A 60 1.40 11.63 -3.78
CA SER A 60 0.97 12.96 -4.25
C SER A 60 2.08 13.66 -5.04
N GLN A 61 3.32 13.63 -4.53
CA GLN A 61 4.49 14.17 -5.24
C GLN A 61 4.72 13.46 -6.58
N THR A 62 4.59 12.14 -6.60
CA THR A 62 4.75 11.34 -7.83
C THR A 62 3.68 11.72 -8.86
N LEU A 63 2.41 11.81 -8.45
CA LEU A 63 1.33 12.25 -9.34
C LEU A 63 1.54 13.67 -9.86
N GLN A 64 2.03 14.58 -9.02
CA GLN A 64 2.36 15.95 -9.43
C GLN A 64 3.48 15.96 -10.49
N HIS A 65 4.52 15.15 -10.31
CA HIS A 65 5.62 15.03 -11.27
C HIS A 65 5.15 14.43 -12.60
N ILE A 66 4.25 13.43 -12.56
CA ILE A 66 3.62 12.85 -13.76
C ILE A 66 2.81 13.93 -14.49
N SER A 67 1.98 14.70 -13.78
CA SER A 67 1.17 15.78 -14.37
C SER A 67 2.05 16.81 -15.07
N LEU A 68 3.11 17.28 -14.41
CA LEU A 68 4.05 18.25 -14.99
C LEU A 68 4.81 17.70 -16.20
N THR A 69 5.10 16.40 -16.21
CA THR A 69 5.72 15.73 -17.36
C THR A 69 4.73 15.62 -18.52
N MET A 70 3.46 15.32 -18.24
CA MET A 70 2.39 15.25 -19.24
C MET A 70 2.08 16.63 -19.85
N ASP A 71 2.11 17.70 -19.05
CA ASP A 71 1.92 19.07 -19.56
C ASP A 71 3.02 19.48 -20.55
N ARG A 72 4.23 18.92 -20.42
CA ARG A 72 5.33 19.13 -21.37
C ARG A 72 5.14 18.33 -22.67
N LEU A 73 4.31 17.30 -22.66
CA LEU A 73 3.99 16.48 -23.83
C LEU A 73 2.84 17.06 -24.68
N ALA A 74 1.89 17.77 -24.08
CA ALA A 74 0.74 18.35 -24.79
C ALA A 74 1.10 19.30 -25.97
N PRO A 75 2.20 20.08 -25.94
CA PRO A 75 2.63 20.85 -27.10
C PRO A 75 3.12 19.99 -28.27
N LEU A 76 3.65 18.79 -28.01
CA LEU A 76 4.24 17.90 -29.02
C LEU A 76 3.20 17.13 -29.85
N SER A 77 1.94 17.08 -29.39
CA SER A 77 0.84 16.45 -30.14
C SER A 77 0.21 17.37 -31.20
N HIS A 78 0.64 18.63 -31.30
CA HIS A 78 0.09 19.61 -32.25
C HIS A 78 0.82 19.65 -33.60
N GLU A 79 2.10 19.28 -33.64
CA GLU A 79 2.81 18.97 -34.89
C GLU A 79 2.59 17.49 -35.16
N GLU A 80 2.28 17.03 -36.38
CA GLU A 80 2.19 15.58 -36.68
C GLU A 80 3.60 14.96 -36.65
N PRO A 81 4.05 14.36 -35.54
CA PRO A 81 5.41 13.89 -35.48
C PRO A 81 5.39 12.45 -35.99
N SER A 82 6.37 12.10 -36.82
CA SER A 82 6.54 10.70 -37.23
C SER A 82 6.57 9.77 -36.00
N GLN A 83 5.95 8.60 -36.11
CA GLN A 83 5.84 7.59 -35.04
C GLN A 83 7.20 7.24 -34.41
N GLU A 84 8.25 7.20 -35.24
CA GLU A 84 9.63 6.96 -34.83
C GLU A 84 10.20 8.12 -33.98
N GLY A 85 9.91 9.36 -34.35
CA GLY A 85 10.31 10.56 -33.59
C GLY A 85 9.67 10.61 -32.20
N LEU A 86 8.38 10.29 -32.09
CA LEU A 86 7.68 10.24 -30.79
C LEU A 86 8.25 9.17 -29.86
N SER A 87 8.56 7.99 -30.39
CA SER A 87 9.10 6.88 -29.59
C SER A 87 10.47 7.22 -28.99
N SER A 88 11.31 7.96 -29.73
CA SER A 88 12.59 8.48 -29.23
C SER A 88 12.39 9.52 -28.12
N ILE A 89 11.47 10.48 -28.32
CA ILE A 89 11.16 11.51 -27.31
C ILE A 89 10.64 10.87 -26.02
N PHE A 90 9.74 9.89 -26.11
CA PHE A 90 9.23 9.17 -24.95
C PHE A 90 10.34 8.43 -24.18
N SER A 91 11.28 7.82 -24.91
CA SER A 91 12.44 7.15 -24.30
C SER A 91 13.35 8.13 -23.56
N GLU A 92 13.57 9.32 -24.11
CA GLU A 92 14.35 10.38 -23.46
C GLU A 92 13.65 10.94 -22.21
N LEU A 93 12.33 11.14 -22.27
CA LEU A 93 11.55 11.59 -21.10
C LEU A 93 11.57 10.58 -19.96
N LEU A 94 11.47 9.28 -20.28
CA LEU A 94 11.56 8.20 -19.30
C LEU A 94 12.92 8.15 -18.60
N HIS A 95 14.00 8.60 -19.25
CA HIS A 95 15.33 8.65 -18.62
C HIS A 95 15.33 9.48 -17.34
N ASN A 96 14.50 10.54 -17.29
CA ASN A 96 14.38 11.43 -16.13
C ASN A 96 13.17 11.10 -15.23
N ALA A 97 12.43 10.02 -15.54
CA ALA A 97 11.21 9.63 -14.83
C ALA A 97 11.24 8.14 -14.44
N PRO A 98 12.13 7.71 -13.52
CA PRO A 98 12.27 6.29 -13.14
C PRO A 98 11.03 5.71 -12.44
N TYR A 99 10.10 6.56 -12.01
CA TYR A 99 8.79 6.18 -11.46
C TYR A 99 7.77 5.80 -12.56
N LEU A 100 8.06 6.10 -13.82
CA LEU A 100 7.28 5.68 -14.98
C LEU A 100 7.97 4.49 -15.66
N ARG A 101 7.18 3.50 -16.06
CA ARG A 101 7.70 2.31 -16.73
C ARG A 101 7.74 2.46 -18.24
N SER A 102 6.66 2.97 -18.81
CA SER A 102 6.48 3.16 -20.25
C SER A 102 5.57 4.36 -20.49
N LEU A 103 5.69 4.96 -21.68
CA LEU A 103 4.80 6.00 -22.18
C LEU A 103 4.22 5.53 -23.50
N SER A 104 2.90 5.59 -23.62
CA SER A 104 2.17 5.15 -24.81
C SER A 104 1.09 6.16 -25.15
N LEU A 105 0.99 6.52 -26.43
CA LEU A 105 -0.05 7.37 -26.98
C LEU A 105 -1.10 6.50 -27.66
N LEU A 106 -2.36 6.70 -27.30
CA LEU A 106 -3.50 5.97 -27.84
C LEU A 106 -4.29 6.87 -28.80
N ASP A 107 -4.85 6.26 -29.85
CA ASP A 107 -5.87 6.92 -30.69
C ASP A 107 -7.26 6.91 -30.03
N GLU A 108 -8.24 7.56 -30.66
CA GLU A 108 -9.63 7.61 -30.19
C GLU A 108 -10.29 6.23 -30.05
N LYS A 109 -9.73 5.19 -30.68
CA LYS A 109 -10.23 3.81 -30.64
C LYS A 109 -9.52 2.95 -29.58
N GLY A 110 -8.59 3.54 -28.84
CA GLY A 110 -7.79 2.88 -27.81
C GLY A 110 -6.63 2.04 -28.38
N VAL A 111 -6.19 2.30 -29.61
CA VAL A 111 -5.03 1.64 -30.23
C VAL A 111 -3.78 2.44 -29.95
N ILE A 112 -2.71 1.78 -29.52
CA ILE A 112 -1.42 2.42 -29.25
C ILE A 112 -0.76 2.79 -30.58
N ILE A 113 -0.66 4.09 -30.85
CA ILE A 113 -0.05 4.65 -32.07
C ILE A 113 1.42 5.01 -31.91
N ALA A 114 1.90 5.27 -30.69
CA ALA A 114 3.32 5.48 -30.41
C ALA A 114 3.63 5.00 -28.99
N SER A 115 4.82 4.44 -28.76
CA SER A 115 5.22 3.97 -27.43
C SER A 115 6.73 4.04 -27.24
N SER A 116 7.18 4.25 -26.00
CA SER A 116 8.57 4.04 -25.61
C SER A 116 8.98 2.56 -25.66
N HIS A 117 8.01 1.64 -25.71
CA HIS A 117 8.25 0.22 -25.82
C HIS A 117 7.60 -0.30 -27.09
N GLU A 118 8.45 -0.54 -28.11
CA GLU A 118 8.02 -0.93 -29.46
C GLU A 118 6.98 -2.08 -29.50
N PRO A 119 7.09 -3.16 -28.68
CA PRO A 119 6.10 -4.24 -28.66
C PRO A 119 4.66 -3.82 -28.31
N ASN A 120 4.46 -2.66 -27.69
CA ASN A 120 3.12 -2.16 -27.37
C ASN A 120 2.37 -1.60 -28.58
N ILE A 121 3.10 -1.18 -29.63
CA ILE A 121 2.52 -0.47 -30.78
C ILE A 121 1.50 -1.36 -31.51
N GLY A 122 0.33 -0.80 -31.82
CA GLY A 122 -0.78 -1.51 -32.43
C GLY A 122 -1.64 -2.31 -31.45
N GLY A 123 -1.23 -2.42 -30.18
CA GLY A 123 -2.04 -3.01 -29.12
C GLY A 123 -3.30 -2.19 -28.85
N LYS A 124 -4.44 -2.86 -28.66
CA LYS A 124 -5.71 -2.22 -28.30
C LYS A 124 -5.97 -2.39 -26.81
N ILE A 125 -6.14 -1.28 -26.11
CA ILE A 125 -6.36 -1.24 -24.66
C ILE A 125 -7.79 -0.75 -24.38
N SER A 126 -8.50 -1.46 -23.50
CA SER A 126 -9.78 -0.99 -22.98
C SER A 126 -9.54 -0.01 -21.84
N LEU A 127 -10.06 1.22 -21.96
CA LEU A 127 -9.94 2.25 -20.93
C LEU A 127 -11.04 2.19 -19.86
N GLU A 128 -12.03 1.29 -20.02
CA GLU A 128 -13.23 1.22 -19.17
C GLU A 128 -12.92 1.01 -17.68
N HIS A 129 -11.83 0.29 -17.37
CA HIS A 129 -11.47 -0.09 -16.01
C HIS A 129 -10.19 0.59 -15.49
N PHE A 130 -9.67 1.58 -16.21
CA PHE A 130 -8.56 2.41 -15.73
C PHE A 130 -8.99 3.35 -14.60
N LEU A 131 -10.28 3.71 -14.60
CA LEU A 131 -10.88 4.45 -13.49
C LEU A 131 -11.44 3.47 -12.45
N PRO A 132 -11.40 3.85 -11.16
CA PRO A 132 -11.90 2.97 -10.12
C PRO A 132 -13.39 2.70 -10.26
N ILE A 133 -13.79 1.43 -10.16
CA ILE A 133 -15.19 1.03 -10.24
C ILE A 133 -15.90 1.43 -8.92
N PRO A 134 -17.02 2.16 -8.99
CA PRO A 134 -17.80 2.50 -7.80
C PRO A 134 -18.39 1.22 -7.17
N PHE A 135 -18.21 1.08 -5.86
CA PHE A 135 -18.63 -0.04 -5.03
C PHE A 135 -19.15 0.52 -3.70
N GLY A 136 -20.46 0.38 -3.44
CA GLY A 136 -21.10 0.97 -2.27
C GLY A 136 -21.12 2.51 -2.27
N GLU A 137 -21.67 3.09 -1.19
CA GLU A 137 -21.89 4.55 -1.07
C GLU A 137 -20.74 5.29 -0.37
N THR A 138 -19.74 4.59 0.16
CA THR A 138 -18.63 5.22 0.87
C THR A 138 -17.55 5.70 -0.12
N PRO A 139 -17.16 6.99 -0.06
CA PRO A 139 -16.08 7.53 -0.88
C PRO A 139 -14.74 7.02 -0.34
N LEU A 140 -14.29 5.89 -0.90
CA LEU A 140 -12.96 5.34 -0.65
C LEU A 140 -12.06 5.66 -1.85
N LEU A 141 -10.83 6.10 -1.57
CA LEU A 141 -9.79 6.17 -2.60
C LEU A 141 -9.56 4.75 -3.12
N ARG A 142 -9.68 4.58 -4.42
CA ARG A 142 -9.52 3.30 -5.10
C ARG A 142 -8.59 3.47 -6.27
N ILE A 143 -7.94 2.39 -6.62
CA ILE A 143 -7.12 2.26 -7.81
C ILE A 143 -7.93 1.40 -8.80
N GLY A 144 -7.68 1.56 -10.10
CA GLY A 144 -8.26 0.70 -11.14
C GLY A 144 -7.92 -0.78 -10.92
N LEU A 145 -8.50 -1.66 -11.76
CA LEU A 145 -8.20 -3.09 -11.66
C LEU A 145 -6.69 -3.33 -11.84
N PRO A 146 -6.08 -4.28 -11.12
CA PRO A 146 -4.66 -4.57 -11.28
C PRO A 146 -4.41 -5.29 -12.61
N TRP A 147 -3.27 -4.99 -13.21
CA TRP A 147 -2.81 -5.59 -14.46
C TRP A 147 -1.59 -6.47 -14.18
N GLU A 148 -1.61 -7.68 -14.71
CA GLU A 148 -0.45 -8.57 -14.73
C GLU A 148 0.32 -8.35 -16.02
N GLY A 149 1.65 -8.40 -15.96
CA GLY A 149 2.52 -8.14 -17.09
C GLY A 149 3.50 -7.00 -16.79
N ARG A 150 4.59 -6.93 -17.56
CA ARG A 150 5.56 -5.85 -17.43
C ARG A 150 5.00 -4.57 -18.06
N ASP A 151 4.48 -4.67 -19.27
CA ASP A 151 3.94 -3.55 -20.06
C ASP A 151 2.72 -4.03 -20.88
N PHE A 152 2.16 -3.17 -21.73
CA PHE A 152 0.92 -3.43 -22.48
C PHE A 152 0.99 -4.62 -23.46
N ASP A 153 2.17 -5.02 -23.91
CA ASP A 153 2.39 -6.17 -24.78
C ASP A 153 2.06 -7.52 -24.10
N ALA A 154 2.43 -7.63 -22.82
CA ALA A 154 2.20 -8.80 -21.98
C ALA A 154 1.06 -8.58 -20.97
N ALA A 155 0.38 -7.44 -21.07
CA ALA A 155 -0.64 -7.00 -20.15
C ALA A 155 -1.88 -7.89 -20.16
N ARG A 156 -2.34 -8.22 -18.97
CA ARG A 156 -3.62 -8.87 -18.76
C ARG A 156 -4.30 -8.26 -17.54
N GLU A 157 -5.49 -7.74 -17.77
CA GLU A 157 -6.36 -7.29 -16.70
C GLU A 157 -6.75 -8.46 -15.78
N SER A 158 -6.65 -8.25 -14.47
CA SER A 158 -7.12 -9.21 -13.49
C SER A 158 -8.65 -9.29 -13.49
N SER A 159 -9.19 -10.50 -13.51
CA SER A 159 -10.62 -10.73 -13.38
C SER A 159 -10.92 -11.76 -12.29
N ILE A 160 -12.20 -11.90 -11.92
CA ILE A 160 -12.63 -12.94 -10.97
C ILE A 160 -12.30 -14.34 -11.52
N GLN A 161 -12.39 -14.51 -12.85
CA GLN A 161 -12.13 -15.78 -13.53
C GLN A 161 -10.63 -16.03 -13.73
N ASN A 162 -9.81 -14.97 -13.78
CA ASN A 162 -8.37 -15.06 -13.96
C ASN A 162 -7.67 -14.04 -13.05
N PRO A 163 -7.61 -14.32 -11.73
CA PRO A 163 -6.99 -13.41 -10.79
C PRO A 163 -5.48 -13.39 -10.97
N VAL A 164 -4.84 -12.23 -10.75
CA VAL A 164 -3.38 -12.17 -10.61
C VAL A 164 -2.97 -13.09 -9.46
N ARG A 165 -1.99 -13.97 -9.72
CA ARG A 165 -1.51 -14.89 -8.69
C ARG A 165 -0.92 -14.11 -7.51
N ALA A 166 -1.18 -14.56 -6.29
CA ALA A 166 -0.74 -13.87 -5.08
C ALA A 166 0.80 -13.73 -4.97
N ASP A 167 1.56 -14.66 -5.55
CA ASP A 167 3.03 -14.62 -5.61
C ASP A 167 3.58 -13.65 -6.66
N ALA A 168 2.74 -13.19 -7.59
CA ALA A 168 3.07 -12.18 -8.59
C ALA A 168 2.70 -10.75 -8.15
N ILE A 169 1.97 -10.58 -7.03
CA ILE A 169 1.60 -9.27 -6.49
C ILE A 169 2.81 -8.70 -5.74
N SER A 170 3.51 -7.76 -6.37
CA SER A 170 4.57 -6.98 -5.73
C SER A 170 4.08 -5.56 -5.47
N PHE A 171 4.07 -5.13 -4.22
CA PHE A 171 3.97 -3.71 -3.85
C PHE A 171 5.39 -3.25 -3.52
N LEU A 172 6.00 -2.47 -4.41
CA LEU A 172 7.26 -1.80 -4.11
C LEU A 172 6.92 -0.57 -3.25
N PRO A 173 7.38 -0.47 -2.00
CA PRO A 173 7.16 0.68 -1.14
C PRO A 173 7.90 1.93 -1.65
#